data_AF-A0A835YQ51-F1
#
_entry.id   AF-A0A835YQ51-F1
#
_cell.length_a   1.000
_cell.length_b   1.000
_cell.length_c   1.000
_cell.angle_alpha   90.00
_cell.angle_beta   90.00
_cell.angle_gamma   90.00
#
_symmetry.space_group_name_H-M   'P 1'
#
loop_
_entity.id
_entity.type
_entity.pdbx_description
1 polymer ?
#
loop_
_entity_poly.entity_id
_entity_poly.type
_entity_poly.pdbx_seq_one_letter_code
_entity_poly.pdbx_strand_id
1 'polypeptide(L)'
;DCNKTFSSKGGMYKHVKAVHLKIKDVICTHGGCGQMFSRHGHMRHHVNVVHLGIKAVPCSHEGCKKTFTTKQMIKKHVKAVH
;
A
#
# COMPACT_ATOMS: atom_id res chain seq x y z
N ASP A 1 5.68 2.54 23.28
CA ASP A 1 6.59 3.49 22.61
C ASP A 1 6.87 3.12 21.16
N CYS A 2 7.04 4.13 20.29
CA CYS A 2 7.35 3.96 18.86
C CYS A 2 8.58 4.79 18.45
N ASN A 3 9.65 4.12 18.03
CA ASN A 3 10.93 4.75 17.62
C ASN A 3 11.05 4.99 16.10
N LYS A 4 9.93 5.25 15.41
CA LYS A 4 9.95 5.52 13.97
C LYS A 4 10.39 6.97 13.71
N THR A 5 11.48 7.14 12.97
CA THR A 5 11.93 8.45 12.48
C THR A 5 11.44 8.70 11.05
N PHE A 6 11.14 9.96 10.73
CA PHE A 6 10.62 10.36 9.43
C PHE A 6 11.39 11.56 8.90
N SER A 7 11.76 11.52 7.63
CA SER A 7 12.40 12.64 6.95
C SER A 7 11.46 13.81 6.66
N SER A 8 10.16 13.70 6.99
CA SER A 8 9.18 14.77 6.79
C SER A 8 8.02 14.71 7.79
N LYS A 9 7.50 15.89 8.16
CA LYS A 9 6.31 16.04 9.02
C LYS A 9 5.07 15.37 8.43
N GLY A 10 4.87 15.47 7.12
CA GLY A 10 3.76 14.81 6.43
C GLY A 10 3.82 13.28 6.48
N GLY A 11 5.02 12.69 6.46
CA GLY A 11 5.23 11.25 6.64
C GLY A 11 4.89 10.79 8.06
N MET A 12 5.40 11.52 9.06
CA MET A 12 5.10 11.28 10.47
C MET A 12 3.59 11.37 10.76
N TYR A 13 2.92 12.43 10.28
CA TYR A 13 1.48 12.59 10.49
C TYR A 13 0.68 11.42 9.93
N LYS A 14 0.99 10.98 8.69
CA LYS A 14 0.34 9.81 8.07
C LYS A 14 0.57 8.54 8.89
N HIS A 15 1.77 8.37 9.47
CA HIS A 15 2.06 7.24 10.35
C HIS A 15 1.24 7.30 11.64
N VAL A 16 1.28 8.42 12.36
CA VAL A 16 0.53 8.60 13.61
C VAL A 16 -0.97 8.35 13.39
N LYS A 17 -1.54 8.96 12.34
CA LYS A 17 -2.93 8.77 11.95
C LYS A 17 -3.29 7.30 11.75
N ALA A 18 -2.46 6.56 11.01
CA ALA A 18 -2.74 5.18 10.64
C ALA A 18 -2.45 4.16 11.75
N VAL A 19 -1.40 4.38 12.55
CA VAL A 19 -0.85 3.37 13.48
C VAL A 19 -1.29 3.63 14.92
N HIS A 20 -1.24 4.89 15.36
CA HIS A 20 -1.55 5.25 16.75
C HIS A 20 -3.01 5.63 16.91
N LEU A 21 -3.53 6.48 16.02
CA LEU A 21 -4.93 6.90 16.06
C LEU A 21 -5.87 5.90 15.37
N LYS A 22 -5.32 5.00 14.54
CA LYS A 22 -6.06 3.99 13.76
C LYS A 22 -7.20 4.59 12.91
N ILE A 23 -7.06 5.84 12.48
CA ILE A 23 -8.06 6.54 11.68
C ILE A 23 -8.05 5.97 10.27
N LYS A 24 -9.21 5.47 9.85
CA LYS A 24 -9.50 4.98 8.50
C LYS A 24 -10.67 5.79 7.95
N ASP A 25 -10.37 6.91 7.32
CA ASP A 25 -11.35 7.88 6.80
C ASP A 25 -11.51 7.79 5.28
N VAL A 26 -10.83 6.87 4.62
CA VAL A 26 -10.96 6.64 3.18
C VAL A 26 -11.82 5.41 2.94
N ILE A 27 -13.06 5.61 2.49
CA ILE A 27 -13.98 4.53 2.15
C ILE A 27 -13.69 3.98 0.74
N CYS A 28 -13.89 2.67 0.58
CA CYS A 28 -13.87 2.02 -0.73
C CYS A 28 -14.96 2.62 -1.62
N THR A 29 -14.59 2.97 -2.85
CA THR A 29 -15.51 3.54 -3.83
C THR A 29 -16.39 2.51 -4.52
N HIS A 30 -16.13 1.21 -4.30
CA HIS A 30 -16.96 0.14 -4.86
C HIS A 30 -18.26 0.00 -4.07
N GLY A 31 -19.40 0.08 -4.77
CA GLY A 31 -20.73 -0.02 -4.18
C GLY A 31 -20.88 -1.29 -3.35
N GLY A 32 -21.42 -1.15 -2.13
CA GLY A 32 -21.67 -2.28 -1.23
C GLY A 32 -20.43 -2.85 -0.50
N CYS A 33 -19.22 -2.35 -0.75
CA CYS A 33 -18.01 -2.89 -0.09
C CYS A 33 -17.85 -2.43 1.37
N GLY A 34 -18.07 -1.14 1.65
CA GLY A 34 -17.97 -0.57 3.00
C GLY A 34 -16.57 -0.59 3.65
N GLN A 35 -15.56 -1.16 3.00
CA GLN A 35 -14.19 -1.22 3.54
C GLN A 35 -13.58 0.18 3.68
N MET A 36 -12.88 0.41 4.80
CA MET A 36 -12.24 1.69 5.10
C MET A 36 -10.72 1.55 5.22
N PHE A 37 -10.00 2.59 4.81
CA PHE A 37 -8.54 2.64 4.75
C PHE A 37 -8.03 3.95 5.34
N SER A 38 -6.79 3.93 5.84
CA SER A 38 -6.12 5.14 6.34
C SER A 38 -5.49 5.99 5.25
N ARG A 39 -5.40 5.46 4.01
CA ARG A 39 -4.72 6.12 2.87
C ARG A 39 -5.42 5.78 1.55
N HIS A 40 -5.54 6.77 0.67
CA HIS A 40 -6.13 6.62 -0.67
C HIS A 40 -5.40 5.60 -1.55
N GLY A 41 -4.06 5.55 -1.46
CA GLY A 41 -3.28 4.56 -2.21
C GLY A 41 -3.61 3.11 -1.83
N HIS A 42 -3.95 2.84 -0.57
CA HIS A 42 -4.33 1.51 -0.10
C HIS A 42 -5.75 1.15 -0.56
N MET A 43 -6.70 2.08 -0.45
CA MET A 43 -8.06 1.89 -0.97
C MET A 43 -8.04 1.59 -2.47
N ARG A 44 -7.30 2.38 -3.27
CA ARG A 44 -7.18 2.15 -4.72
C ARG A 44 -6.58 0.79 -5.04
N HIS A 45 -5.58 0.37 -4.27
CA HIS A 45 -5.00 -0.96 -4.44
C HIS A 45 -6.03 -2.06 -4.14
N HIS A 46 -6.78 -1.93 -3.05
CA HIS A 46 -7.87 -2.84 -2.73
C HIS A 46 -8.90 -2.92 -3.86
N VAL A 47 -9.36 -1.78 -4.39
CA VAL A 47 -10.29 -1.75 -5.54
C VAL A 47 -9.71 -2.51 -6.73
N ASN A 48 -8.45 -2.23 -7.09
CA ASN A 48 -7.80 -2.87 -8.22
C ASN A 48 -7.72 -4.39 -8.08
N VAL A 49 -7.37 -4.90 -6.90
CA VAL A 49 -7.16 -6.35 -6.72
C VAL A 49 -8.44 -7.10 -6.42
N VAL A 50 -9.30 -6.56 -5.55
CA VAL A 50 -10.49 -7.27 -5.04
C VAL A 50 -11.69 -7.09 -5.96
N HIS A 51 -11.87 -5.91 -6.54
CA HIS A 51 -13.06 -5.59 -7.33
C HIS A 51 -12.79 -5.63 -8.83
N LEU A 52 -11.63 -5.16 -9.29
CA LEU A 52 -11.31 -5.11 -10.72
C LEU A 52 -10.48 -6.30 -11.19
N GLY A 53 -9.96 -7.14 -10.28
CA GLY A 53 -9.11 -8.29 -10.64
C GLY A 53 -7.80 -7.91 -11.34
N ILE A 54 -7.36 -6.65 -11.25
CA ILE A 54 -6.10 -6.16 -11.82
C ILE A 54 -4.96 -6.80 -11.05
N LYS A 55 -4.37 -7.84 -11.63
CA LYS A 55 -3.25 -8.58 -11.04
C LYS A 55 -2.04 -7.66 -10.84
N ALA A 56 -1.45 -7.79 -9.66
CA ALA A 56 -0.16 -7.19 -9.35
C ALA A 56 0.90 -7.64 -10.40
N VAL A 57 1.80 -6.74 -10.73
CA VAL A 57 2.84 -6.95 -11.75
C VAL A 57 3.93 -7.86 -11.15
N PRO A 58 4.29 -8.98 -11.80
CA PRO A 58 5.33 -9.87 -11.32
C PRO A 58 6.72 -9.22 -11.37
N CYS A 59 7.62 -9.68 -10.51
CA CYS A 59 9.03 -9.39 -10.64
C CYS A 59 9.55 -9.98 -11.97
N SER A 60 10.44 -9.27 -12.64
CA SER A 60 11.01 -9.70 -13.93
C SER A 60 12.21 -10.64 -13.80
N HIS A 61 12.62 -10.99 -12.56
CA HIS A 61 13.71 -11.92 -12.34
C HIS A 61 13.22 -13.36 -12.43
N GLU A 62 13.92 -14.16 -13.24
CA GLU A 62 13.65 -15.59 -13.42
C GLU A 62 13.63 -16.33 -12.06
N GLY A 63 12.60 -17.14 -11.83
CA GLY A 63 12.39 -17.86 -10.57
C GLY A 63 11.76 -17.02 -9.45
N CYS A 64 11.59 -15.71 -9.59
CA CYS A 64 10.95 -14.87 -8.58
C CYS A 64 9.42 -14.81 -8.76
N LYS A 65 8.67 -15.37 -7.79
CA LYS A 65 7.19 -15.39 -7.79
C LYS A 65 6.55 -14.19 -7.08
N LYS A 66 7.32 -13.18 -6.70
CA LYS A 66 6.79 -11.99 -6.01
C LYS A 66 6.07 -11.08 -7.00
N THR A 67 4.91 -10.56 -6.60
CA THR A 67 4.12 -9.60 -7.38
C THR A 67 3.95 -8.31 -6.60
N PHE A 68 3.84 -7.19 -7.33
CA PHE A 68 3.81 -5.86 -6.75
C PHE A 68 2.81 -4.96 -7.47
N THR A 69 2.29 -4.00 -6.74
CA THR A 69 1.19 -3.16 -7.19
C THR A 69 1.66 -1.85 -7.81
N THR A 70 2.95 -1.54 -7.64
CA THR A 70 3.59 -0.34 -8.18
C THR A 70 4.99 -0.65 -8.67
N LYS A 71 5.42 0.05 -9.74
CA LYS A 71 6.79 -0.03 -10.25
C LYS A 71 7.84 0.32 -9.19
N GLN A 72 7.53 1.25 -8.28
CA GLN A 72 8.45 1.62 -7.21
C GLN A 72 8.70 0.46 -6.23
N MET A 73 7.66 -0.31 -5.91
CA MET A 73 7.81 -1.49 -5.07
C MET A 73 8.62 -2.58 -5.76
N ILE A 74 8.43 -2.80 -7.06
CA ILE A 74 9.28 -3.70 -7.85
C ILE A 74 10.74 -3.24 -7.79
N LYS A 75 11.03 -1.97 -8.09
CA LYS A 75 12.40 -1.44 -8.06
C LYS A 75 13.07 -1.62 -6.70
N LYS A 76 12.34 -1.36 -5.61
CA LYS A 76 12.85 -1.56 -4.25
C LYS A 76 13.10 -3.04 -3.95
N HIS A 77 12.18 -3.92 -4.35
CA HIS A 77 12.34 -5.36 -4.18
C HIS A 77 13.54 -5.88 -4.94
N VAL A 78 13.66 -5.54 -6.23
CA VAL A 78 14.80 -5.91 -7.06
C VAL A 78 16.08 -5.46 -6.36
N LYS A 79 16.27 -4.16 -6.09
CA LYS A 79 17.49 -3.66 -5.43
C LYS A 79 17.83 -4.32 -4.09
N ALA A 80 16.85 -4.84 -3.35
CA ALA A 80 17.06 -5.43 -2.03
C ALA A 80 17.26 -6.95 -2.07
N VAL A 81 16.88 -7.64 -3.15
CA VAL A 81 16.85 -9.11 -3.24
C VAL A 81 17.68 -9.64 -4.42
N HIS A 82 17.84 -8.85 -5.47
CA HIS A 82 18.53 -9.16 -6.72
C HIS A 82 19.58 -8.08 -7.02
#